data_AF-A0A3B8WWG4-F1
#
_entry.id   AF-A0A3B8WWG4-F1
#
_cell.length_a   1.000
_cell.length_b   1.000
_cell.length_c   1.000
_cell.angle_alpha   90.00
_cell.angle_beta   90.00
_cell.angle_gamma   90.00
#
_symmetry.space_group_name_H-M   'P 1'
#
loop_
_entity.id
_entity.type
_entity.pdbx_description
1 polymer ?
#
loop_
_entity_poly.entity_id
_entity_poly.type
_entity_poly.pdbx_seq_one_letter_code
_entity_poly.pdbx_strand_id
1 'polypeptide(L)'
;MKKLILAALALSASVFAASAVTLSPANGAKDAPYDGQLVVTFDAAQKIAADAKVIISDEAGNTVDTILAADEVQTFSDGAKVNVGSQLIRAEANKVCITPHNGSLKPGSTYSVNFDGAGEWKFTTKAAPTAFSDGATIKVNLDGSADFTSIQAALDAAAATPGTYTISLAAGHYYELLHYTGSSNIILQGPKGNNRGDNCVIEYINCNDLNAGQKERVSFYFKG
;
A
#
# COMPACT_ATOMS: atom_id res chain seq x y z
N MET A 1 -20.20 42.89 29.57
CA MET A 1 -19.49 42.89 28.26
C MET A 1 -19.08 41.45 27.95
N LYS A 2 -19.69 40.84 26.92
CA LYS A 2 -19.45 39.44 26.51
C LYS A 2 -18.03 39.29 25.98
N LYS A 3 -17.23 38.39 26.56
CA LYS A 3 -15.93 37.99 26.02
C LYS A 3 -16.17 37.20 24.72
N LEU A 4 -15.78 37.79 23.60
CA LEU A 4 -15.72 37.10 22.32
C LEU A 4 -14.53 36.14 22.37
N ILE A 5 -14.78 34.83 22.37
CA ILE A 5 -13.73 33.83 22.17
C ILE A 5 -13.54 33.74 20.65
N LEU A 6 -12.43 34.28 20.16
CA LEU A 6 -11.98 34.04 18.79
C LEU A 6 -11.45 32.60 18.73
N ALA A 7 -12.22 31.70 18.13
CA ALA A 7 -11.69 30.41 17.71
C ALA A 7 -10.74 30.69 16.55
N ALA A 8 -9.43 30.55 16.79
CA ALA A 8 -8.46 30.50 15.71
C ALA A 8 -8.71 29.20 14.94
N LEU A 9 -9.30 29.32 13.75
CA LEU A 9 -9.29 28.25 12.76
C LEU A 9 -7.81 28.05 12.40
N ALA A 10 -7.20 26.96 12.86
CA ALA A 10 -5.89 26.57 12.39
C ALA A 10 -6.04 26.27 10.89
N LEU A 11 -5.61 27.21 10.04
CA LEU A 11 -5.29 26.90 8.66
C LEU A 11 -4.15 25.89 8.72
N SER A 12 -4.45 24.61 8.47
CA SER A 12 -3.42 23.64 8.12
C SER A 12 -2.71 24.19 6.88
N ALA A 13 -1.48 24.67 7.05
CA ALA A 13 -0.65 25.07 5.94
C ALA A 13 -0.51 23.89 4.98
N SER A 14 -0.67 24.13 3.68
CA SER A 14 -0.49 23.10 2.65
C SER A 14 0.82 22.34 2.89
N VAL A 15 0.70 21.01 2.98
CA VAL A 15 1.86 20.11 3.15
C VAL A 15 2.76 20.10 1.90
N PHE A 16 2.26 20.58 0.76
CA PHE A 16 2.95 20.56 -0.53
C PHE A 16 3.07 21.96 -1.13
N ALA A 17 4.25 22.26 -1.65
CA ALA A 17 4.57 23.56 -2.25
C ALA A 17 4.10 23.69 -3.71
N ALA A 18 3.65 22.58 -4.32
CA ALA A 18 3.30 22.49 -5.73
C ALA A 18 2.03 21.66 -5.95
N SER A 19 1.37 21.91 -7.09
CA SER A 19 0.20 21.14 -7.52
C SER A 19 0.60 19.79 -8.10
N ALA A 20 -0.24 18.76 -7.91
CA ALA A 20 -0.06 17.48 -8.58
C ALA A 20 -0.07 17.64 -10.11
N VAL A 21 0.88 16.98 -10.76
CA VAL A 21 1.05 16.92 -12.21
C VAL A 21 0.33 15.70 -12.77
N THR A 22 0.50 14.53 -12.13
CA THR A 22 -0.19 13.29 -12.52
C THR A 22 -0.56 12.46 -11.29
N LEU A 23 -1.66 11.70 -11.43
CA LEU A 23 -2.13 10.73 -10.47
C LEU A 23 -2.05 9.32 -11.08
N SER A 24 -1.65 8.34 -10.28
CA SER A 24 -1.69 6.92 -10.65
C SER A 24 -2.33 6.12 -9.51
N PRO A 25 -3.49 5.50 -9.70
CA PRO A 25 -4.31 5.53 -10.92
C PRO A 25 -4.72 6.95 -11.32
N ALA A 26 -4.89 7.20 -12.62
CA ALA A 26 -5.38 8.49 -13.09
C ALA A 26 -6.77 8.81 -12.51
N ASN A 27 -7.10 10.09 -12.37
CA ASN A 27 -8.46 10.46 -11.95
C ASN A 27 -9.49 9.92 -12.96
N GLY A 28 -10.53 9.26 -12.46
CA GLY A 28 -11.54 8.56 -13.25
C GLY A 28 -11.10 7.20 -13.79
N ALA A 29 -9.90 6.71 -13.47
CA ALA A 29 -9.41 5.43 -13.98
C ALA A 29 -10.35 4.27 -13.62
N LYS A 30 -10.46 3.33 -14.54
CA LYS A 30 -11.12 2.04 -14.36
C LYS A 30 -10.07 0.95 -14.30
N ASP A 31 -10.42 -0.17 -13.67
CA ASP A 31 -9.56 -1.34 -13.53
C ASP A 31 -8.22 -1.06 -12.81
N ALA A 32 -8.23 -0.13 -11.86
CA ALA A 32 -7.07 0.12 -11.00
C ALA A 32 -6.76 -1.11 -10.11
N PRO A 33 -5.49 -1.38 -9.79
CA PRO A 33 -5.17 -2.40 -8.79
C PRO A 33 -5.81 -2.09 -7.43
N TYR A 34 -6.46 -3.07 -6.80
CA TYR A 34 -7.02 -2.93 -5.44
C TYR A 34 -5.97 -3.18 -4.33
N ASP A 35 -4.76 -3.55 -4.70
CA ASP A 35 -3.67 -3.85 -3.77
C ASP A 35 -2.40 -3.03 -4.09
N GLY A 36 -2.55 -2.00 -4.92
CA GLY A 36 -1.43 -1.23 -5.47
C GLY A 36 -1.20 0.10 -4.77
N GLN A 37 -0.03 0.66 -5.05
CA GLN A 37 0.32 2.00 -4.59
C GLN A 37 -0.47 3.05 -5.37
N LEU A 38 -0.90 4.07 -4.65
CA LEU A 38 -1.41 5.31 -5.18
C LEU A 38 -0.23 6.28 -5.28
N VAL A 39 0.04 6.85 -6.45
CA VAL A 39 1.19 7.71 -6.70
C VAL A 39 0.73 9.08 -7.16
N VAL A 40 1.20 10.11 -6.47
CA VAL A 40 1.05 11.51 -6.87
C VAL A 40 2.39 12.01 -7.35
N THR A 41 2.47 12.48 -8.59
CA THR A 41 3.68 13.09 -9.13
C THR A 41 3.51 14.60 -9.14
N PHE A 42 4.51 15.32 -8.66
CA PHE A 42 4.57 16.78 -8.59
C PHE A 42 5.64 17.31 -9.56
N ASP A 43 5.68 18.62 -9.75
CA ASP A 43 6.73 19.29 -10.56
C ASP A 43 8.09 19.34 -9.84
N ALA A 44 8.10 19.17 -8.52
CA ALA A 44 9.26 19.24 -7.65
C ALA A 44 9.20 18.21 -6.53
N ALA A 45 10.33 18.02 -5.85
CA ALA A 45 10.41 17.15 -4.69
C ALA A 45 9.52 17.63 -3.54
N GLN A 46 8.83 16.68 -2.89
CA GLN A 46 7.91 16.96 -1.80
C GLN A 46 8.51 16.56 -0.45
N LYS A 47 8.10 17.27 0.60
CA LYS A 47 8.34 16.88 1.99
C LYS A 47 7.01 16.47 2.61
N ILE A 48 7.01 15.37 3.34
CA ILE A 48 5.81 14.87 4.02
C ILE A 48 5.90 15.33 5.48
N ALA A 49 4.92 16.10 5.93
CA ALA A 49 4.81 16.48 7.33
C ALA A 49 4.41 15.28 8.19
N ALA A 50 4.89 15.20 9.43
CA ALA A 50 4.64 14.07 10.32
C ALA A 50 3.14 13.88 10.65
N ASP A 51 2.35 14.95 10.61
CA ASP A 51 0.91 14.96 10.85
C ASP A 51 0.07 14.82 9.56
N ALA A 52 0.72 14.65 8.41
CA ALA A 52 0.02 14.43 7.16
C ALA A 52 -0.73 13.09 7.19
N LYS A 53 -1.86 13.05 6.48
CA LYS A 53 -2.66 11.84 6.34
C LYS A 53 -3.33 11.76 4.98
N VAL A 54 -3.65 10.54 4.56
CA VAL A 54 -4.47 10.24 3.39
C VAL A 54 -5.75 9.58 3.90
N ILE A 55 -6.90 10.01 3.39
CA ILE A 55 -8.18 9.38 3.67
C ILE A 55 -8.72 8.80 2.37
N ILE A 56 -9.12 7.54 2.40
CA ILE A 56 -9.79 6.89 1.28
C ILE A 56 -11.23 6.61 1.68
N SER A 57 -12.17 7.00 0.82
CA SER A 57 -13.61 6.80 1.02
C SER A 57 -14.21 5.98 -0.11
N ASP A 58 -15.23 5.17 0.22
CA ASP A 58 -16.04 4.45 -0.77
C ASP A 58 -16.98 5.41 -1.55
N GLU A 59 -17.72 4.86 -2.50
CA GLU A 59 -18.69 5.61 -3.32
C GLU A 59 -19.83 6.26 -2.50
N ALA A 60 -20.14 5.70 -1.32
CA ALA A 60 -21.14 6.27 -0.41
C ALA A 60 -20.55 7.39 0.49
N GLY A 61 -19.25 7.64 0.41
CA GLY A 61 -18.53 8.64 1.20
C GLY A 61 -18.10 8.15 2.59
N ASN A 62 -18.21 6.84 2.87
CA ASN A 62 -17.70 6.28 4.12
C ASN A 62 -16.18 6.14 4.02
N THR A 63 -15.46 6.52 5.07
CA THR A 63 -14.03 6.24 5.19
C THR A 63 -13.78 4.74 5.26
N VAL A 64 -12.99 4.22 4.31
CA VAL A 64 -12.53 2.83 4.27
C VAL A 64 -11.06 2.69 4.65
N ASP A 65 -10.30 3.78 4.55
CA ASP A 65 -8.90 3.82 4.98
C ASP A 65 -8.49 5.19 5.51
N THR A 66 -7.59 5.21 6.47
CA THR A 66 -6.88 6.40 6.96
C THR A 66 -5.44 6.03 7.17
N ILE A 67 -4.56 6.67 6.40
CA ILE A 67 -3.12 6.40 6.38
C ILE A 67 -2.40 7.63 6.92
N LEU A 68 -1.57 7.45 7.92
CA LEU A 68 -0.82 8.46 8.65
C LEU A 68 0.62 8.50 8.13
N ALA A 69 1.20 9.69 8.11
CA ALA A 69 2.59 9.89 7.69
C ALA A 69 3.63 9.51 8.76
N ALA A 70 3.19 9.27 10.00
CA ALA A 70 4.03 8.84 11.11
C ALA A 70 3.23 7.95 12.07
N ASP A 71 3.95 7.11 12.81
CA ASP A 71 3.39 6.19 13.82
C ASP A 71 2.27 5.29 13.28
N GLU A 72 2.31 4.95 11.99
CA GLU A 72 1.30 4.14 11.32
C GLU A 72 1.42 2.66 11.69
N VAL A 73 0.30 1.93 11.66
CA VAL A 73 0.18 0.53 12.01
C VAL A 73 -0.52 -0.25 10.90
N GLN A 74 0.19 -1.24 10.33
CA GLN A 74 -0.40 -2.20 9.41
C GLN A 74 -1.02 -3.37 10.19
N THR A 75 -2.26 -3.73 9.84
CA THR A 75 -2.91 -4.96 10.32
C THR A 75 -2.89 -6.02 9.23
N PHE A 76 -2.51 -7.26 9.57
CA PHE A 76 -2.50 -8.41 8.65
C PHE A 76 -3.78 -9.23 8.74
N SER A 77 -3.94 -10.18 7.80
CA SER A 77 -5.16 -10.99 7.63
C SER A 77 -5.52 -11.83 8.86
N ASP A 78 -4.56 -12.19 9.72
CA ASP A 78 -4.78 -12.90 10.99
C ASP A 78 -4.92 -11.98 12.21
N GLY A 79 -4.93 -10.66 11.99
CA GLY A 79 -5.06 -9.64 13.03
C GLY A 79 -3.75 -9.20 13.68
N ALA A 80 -2.59 -9.74 13.25
CA ALA A 80 -1.29 -9.23 13.69
C ALA A 80 -1.15 -7.73 13.33
N LYS A 81 -0.55 -6.94 14.21
CA LYS A 81 -0.41 -5.49 14.06
C LYS A 81 1.06 -5.10 14.18
N VAL A 82 1.59 -4.47 13.14
CA VAL A 82 2.99 -4.05 13.09
C VAL A 82 3.08 -2.56 12.90
N ASN A 83 3.92 -1.89 13.70
CA ASN A 83 4.22 -0.48 13.49
C ASN A 83 5.07 -0.34 12.22
N VAL A 84 4.55 0.43 11.28
CA VAL A 84 5.15 0.68 9.98
C VAL A 84 5.72 2.09 9.86
N GLY A 85 5.55 2.92 10.88
CA GLY A 85 6.12 4.27 10.97
C GLY A 85 5.59 5.16 9.85
N SER A 86 6.48 5.61 8.96
CA SER A 86 6.13 6.46 7.81
C SER A 86 6.09 5.71 6.47
N GLN A 87 6.23 4.38 6.47
CA GLN A 87 6.52 3.65 5.24
C GLN A 87 5.34 3.49 4.28
N LEU A 88 4.10 3.75 4.73
CA LEU A 88 2.93 3.75 3.86
C LEU A 88 2.75 5.06 3.08
N ILE A 89 3.45 6.15 3.45
CA ILE A 89 3.49 7.40 2.68
C ILE A 89 4.95 7.82 2.49
N ARG A 90 5.49 7.60 1.30
CA ARG A 90 6.91 7.83 0.99
C ARG A 90 7.09 8.91 -0.05
N ALA A 91 8.06 9.80 0.16
CA ALA A 91 8.49 10.75 -0.86
C ALA A 91 9.67 10.16 -1.63
N GLU A 92 9.51 10.02 -2.95
CA GLU A 92 10.51 9.46 -3.86
C GLU A 92 10.75 10.47 -4.98
N ALA A 93 11.84 11.24 -4.87
CA ALA A 93 12.11 12.39 -5.74
C ALA A 93 10.90 13.35 -5.81
N ASN A 94 10.27 13.50 -6.96
CA ASN A 94 9.07 14.32 -7.17
C ASN A 94 7.75 13.55 -7.02
N LYS A 95 7.78 12.34 -6.46
CA LYS A 95 6.60 11.50 -6.23
C LYS A 95 6.29 11.37 -4.75
N VAL A 96 5.01 11.26 -4.43
CA VAL A 96 4.54 10.70 -3.16
C VAL A 96 3.84 9.39 -3.46
N CYS A 97 4.40 8.30 -2.93
CA CYS A 97 3.88 6.94 -3.04
C CYS A 97 3.11 6.61 -1.76
N ILE A 98 1.82 6.31 -1.90
CA ILE A 98 0.89 5.99 -0.82
C ILE A 98 0.50 4.52 -0.98
N THR A 99 0.70 3.73 0.06
CA THR A 99 0.32 2.31 0.09
C THR A 99 -0.90 2.18 1.00
N PRO A 100 -2.10 1.91 0.46
CA PRO A 100 -3.27 1.63 1.28
C PRO A 100 -3.02 0.45 2.22
N HIS A 101 -3.69 0.43 3.37
CA HIS A 101 -3.60 -0.72 4.26
C HIS A 101 -4.06 -1.99 3.54
N ASN A 102 -3.40 -3.13 3.81
CA ASN A 102 -3.78 -4.43 3.25
C ASN A 102 -5.30 -4.67 3.30
N GLY A 103 -5.88 -4.92 2.12
CA GLY A 103 -7.30 -5.23 1.98
C GLY A 103 -8.27 -4.07 2.23
N SER A 104 -7.80 -2.83 2.39
CA SER A 104 -8.66 -1.63 2.52
C SER A 104 -9.49 -1.40 1.24
N LEU A 105 -8.84 -1.48 0.08
CA LEU A 105 -9.52 -1.42 -1.21
C LEU A 105 -10.03 -2.80 -1.60
N LYS A 106 -11.31 -2.86 -1.95
CA LYS A 106 -11.99 -4.06 -2.40
C LYS A 106 -11.99 -4.11 -3.93
N PRO A 107 -11.98 -5.31 -4.53
CA PRO A 107 -12.10 -5.45 -5.97
C PRO A 107 -13.43 -4.89 -6.51
N GLY A 108 -13.42 -4.38 -7.74
CA GLY A 108 -14.61 -3.89 -8.45
C GLY A 108 -15.31 -2.68 -7.82
N SER A 109 -14.63 -1.94 -6.95
CA SER A 109 -15.22 -0.88 -6.11
C SER A 109 -14.67 0.49 -6.49
N THR A 110 -15.48 1.54 -6.35
CA THR A 110 -15.09 2.93 -6.61
C THR A 110 -14.67 3.62 -5.32
N TYR A 111 -13.56 4.35 -5.39
CA TYR A 111 -12.99 5.08 -4.26
C TYR A 111 -12.69 6.53 -4.63
N SER A 112 -12.74 7.39 -3.62
CA SER A 112 -12.18 8.74 -3.65
C SER A 112 -11.04 8.86 -2.66
N VAL A 113 -9.96 9.53 -3.07
CA VAL A 113 -8.78 9.79 -2.24
C VAL A 113 -8.75 11.26 -1.87
N ASN A 114 -8.71 11.53 -0.58
CA ASN A 114 -8.43 12.85 -0.04
C ASN A 114 -6.96 12.89 0.38
N PHE A 115 -6.17 13.61 -0.41
CA PHE A 115 -4.77 13.89 -0.17
C PHE A 115 -4.45 15.31 -0.64
N ASP A 116 -3.81 16.09 0.23
CA ASP A 116 -3.47 17.47 -0.07
C ASP A 116 -2.65 17.59 -1.36
N GLY A 117 -3.00 18.55 -2.21
CA GLY A 117 -2.31 18.78 -3.47
C GLY A 117 -2.71 17.86 -4.63
N ALA A 118 -3.46 16.77 -4.40
CA ALA A 118 -3.95 15.87 -5.46
C ALA A 118 -5.19 16.38 -6.21
N GLY A 119 -5.95 17.32 -5.63
CA GLY A 119 -7.24 17.75 -6.19
C GLY A 119 -8.30 16.65 -6.08
N GLU A 120 -9.28 16.63 -7.00
CA GLU A 120 -10.24 15.53 -7.06
C GLU A 120 -9.55 14.28 -7.60
N TRP A 121 -9.56 13.20 -6.80
CA TRP A 121 -9.02 11.91 -7.19
C TRP A 121 -9.98 10.78 -6.89
N LYS A 122 -10.50 10.17 -7.95
CA LYS A 122 -11.38 9.01 -7.90
C LYS A 122 -10.90 7.93 -8.86
N PHE A 123 -11.12 6.67 -8.54
CA PHE A 123 -10.86 5.54 -9.44
C PHE A 123 -11.74 4.34 -9.07
N THR A 124 -11.87 3.39 -9.99
CA THR A 124 -12.54 2.12 -9.77
C THR A 124 -11.52 0.99 -9.88
N THR A 125 -11.51 0.10 -8.89
CA THR A 125 -10.60 -1.05 -8.87
C THR A 125 -11.04 -2.15 -9.83
N LYS A 126 -10.08 -2.94 -10.32
CA LYS A 126 -10.32 -4.14 -11.13
C LYS A 126 -11.08 -5.20 -10.35
N ALA A 127 -11.75 -6.09 -11.07
CA ALA A 127 -12.34 -7.28 -10.50
C ALA A 127 -11.26 -8.19 -9.86
N ALA A 128 -11.67 -9.01 -8.88
CA ALA A 128 -10.78 -10.01 -8.31
C ALA A 128 -10.36 -11.01 -9.40
N PRO A 129 -9.11 -11.50 -9.37
CA PRO A 129 -8.72 -12.68 -10.13
C PRO A 129 -9.66 -13.85 -9.83
N THR A 130 -9.82 -14.74 -10.80
CA THR A 130 -10.45 -16.04 -10.55
C THR A 130 -9.65 -16.82 -9.51
N ALA A 131 -10.33 -17.58 -8.66
CA ALA A 131 -9.69 -18.37 -7.62
C ALA A 131 -8.58 -19.27 -8.19
N PHE A 132 -7.45 -19.33 -7.48
CA PHE A 132 -6.28 -20.10 -7.89
C PHE A 132 -6.39 -21.55 -7.41
N SER A 133 -6.17 -22.51 -8.31
CA SER A 133 -6.08 -23.93 -7.99
C SER A 133 -4.70 -24.32 -7.46
N ASP A 134 -4.59 -25.48 -6.82
CA ASP A 134 -3.30 -26.10 -6.49
C ASP A 134 -2.39 -26.17 -7.73
N GLY A 135 -1.11 -25.83 -7.56
CA GLY A 135 -0.11 -25.73 -8.62
C GLY A 135 -0.14 -24.44 -9.43
N ALA A 136 -1.03 -23.49 -9.13
CA ALA A 136 -1.12 -22.24 -9.88
C ALA A 136 0.11 -21.33 -9.70
N THR A 137 0.38 -20.54 -10.74
CA THR A 137 1.32 -19.40 -10.68
C THR A 137 0.52 -18.11 -10.52
N ILE A 138 0.73 -17.42 -9.40
CA ILE A 138 0.18 -16.10 -9.10
C ILE A 138 1.21 -15.05 -9.50
N LYS A 139 0.86 -14.12 -10.37
CA LYS A 139 1.79 -13.10 -10.88
C LYS A 139 1.67 -11.80 -10.09
N VAL A 140 2.82 -11.21 -9.77
CA VAL A 140 2.91 -9.91 -9.09
C VAL A 140 3.74 -8.94 -9.93
N ASN A 141 3.20 -7.76 -10.23
CA ASN A 141 3.89 -6.70 -10.97
C ASN A 141 3.42 -5.32 -10.49
N LEU A 142 4.33 -4.38 -10.29
CA LEU A 142 4.05 -3.04 -9.78
C LEU A 142 3.25 -2.15 -10.75
N ASP A 143 3.26 -2.45 -12.05
CA ASP A 143 2.55 -1.65 -13.07
C ASP A 143 1.03 -1.90 -13.14
N GLY A 144 0.52 -2.86 -12.37
CA GLY A 144 -0.90 -3.22 -12.34
C GLY A 144 -1.34 -4.28 -13.34
N SER A 145 -0.47 -4.74 -14.25
CA SER A 145 -0.83 -5.67 -15.33
C SER A 145 -0.92 -7.14 -14.93
N ALA A 146 -0.51 -7.49 -13.70
CA ALA A 146 -0.51 -8.85 -13.19
C ALA A 146 -1.76 -9.16 -12.35
N ASP A 147 -1.81 -10.35 -11.72
CA ASP A 147 -2.92 -10.72 -10.82
C ASP A 147 -2.97 -9.75 -9.63
N PHE A 148 -1.79 -9.48 -9.05
CA PHE A 148 -1.59 -8.57 -7.93
C PHE A 148 -0.47 -7.57 -8.21
N THR A 149 -0.46 -6.49 -7.46
CA THR A 149 0.63 -5.51 -7.43
C THR A 149 1.47 -5.63 -6.16
N SER A 150 0.92 -6.22 -5.11
CA SER A 150 1.57 -6.52 -3.85
C SER A 150 1.85 -8.01 -3.70
N ILE A 151 2.95 -8.34 -3.01
CA ILE A 151 3.27 -9.71 -2.63
C ILE A 151 2.35 -10.17 -1.50
N GLN A 152 1.99 -9.28 -0.57
CA GLN A 152 1.09 -9.63 0.53
C GLN A 152 -0.29 -10.07 0.04
N ALA A 153 -0.89 -9.40 -0.95
CA ALA A 153 -2.19 -9.83 -1.48
C ALA A 153 -2.10 -11.17 -2.23
N ALA A 154 -0.97 -11.46 -2.89
CA ALA A 154 -0.72 -12.75 -3.49
C ALA A 154 -0.59 -13.88 -2.44
N LEU A 155 0.07 -13.59 -1.31
CA LEU A 155 0.15 -14.51 -0.16
C LEU A 155 -1.23 -14.76 0.46
N ASP A 156 -2.03 -13.72 0.66
CA ASP A 156 -3.39 -13.84 1.19
C ASP A 156 -4.28 -14.66 0.24
N ALA A 157 -4.13 -14.48 -1.08
CA ALA A 157 -4.83 -15.28 -2.07
C ALA A 157 -4.40 -16.76 -2.07
N ALA A 158 -3.10 -17.04 -1.91
CA ALA A 158 -2.58 -18.40 -1.79
C ALA A 158 -2.98 -19.10 -0.47
N ALA A 159 -3.26 -18.32 0.58
CA ALA A 159 -3.74 -18.83 1.87
C ALA A 159 -5.23 -19.21 1.84
N ALA A 160 -6.01 -18.71 0.86
CA ALA A 160 -7.45 -18.92 0.78
C ALA A 160 -7.84 -20.39 0.55
N THR A 161 -6.97 -21.19 -0.05
CA THR A 161 -7.17 -22.62 -0.25
C THR A 161 -5.84 -23.35 -0.10
N PRO A 162 -5.74 -24.41 0.72
CA PRO A 162 -4.50 -25.16 0.87
C PRO A 162 -4.03 -25.75 -0.47
N GLY A 163 -2.75 -25.55 -0.79
CA GLY A 163 -2.13 -26.06 -2.01
C GLY A 163 -0.66 -25.69 -2.12
N THR A 164 -0.09 -25.83 -3.30
CA THR A 164 1.25 -25.37 -3.65
C THR A 164 1.14 -24.25 -4.67
N TYR A 165 1.66 -23.07 -4.35
CA TYR A 165 1.54 -21.89 -5.20
C TYR A 165 2.92 -21.30 -5.51
N THR A 166 3.11 -20.90 -6.77
CA THR A 166 4.27 -20.08 -7.17
C THR A 166 3.85 -18.63 -7.28
N ILE A 167 4.41 -17.77 -6.43
CA ILE A 167 4.27 -16.32 -6.55
C ILE A 167 5.44 -15.82 -7.40
N SER A 168 5.16 -15.49 -8.66
CA SER A 168 6.14 -15.01 -9.63
C SER A 168 6.18 -13.49 -9.64
N LEU A 169 7.33 -12.93 -9.27
CA LEU A 169 7.56 -11.49 -9.20
C LEU A 169 8.15 -10.95 -10.51
N ALA A 170 7.65 -9.80 -10.95
CA ALA A 170 8.31 -8.98 -11.94
C ALA A 170 9.54 -8.27 -11.32
N ALA A 171 10.35 -7.64 -12.17
CA ALA A 171 11.39 -6.74 -11.69
C ALA A 171 10.75 -5.52 -11.01
N GLY A 172 11.30 -5.08 -9.89
CA GLY A 172 10.73 -3.99 -9.11
C GLY A 172 11.29 -3.89 -7.71
N HIS A 173 10.90 -2.80 -7.05
CA HIS A 173 11.16 -2.59 -5.64
C HIS A 173 9.85 -2.70 -4.85
N TYR A 174 9.73 -3.78 -4.09
CA TYR A 174 8.54 -4.09 -3.29
C TYR A 174 8.78 -3.62 -1.85
N TYR A 175 8.19 -2.48 -1.50
CA TYR A 175 8.22 -1.89 -0.17
C TYR A 175 7.17 -2.55 0.73
N GLU A 176 7.37 -3.81 1.10
CA GLU A 176 6.36 -4.62 1.77
C GLU A 176 6.93 -5.40 2.97
N LEU A 177 6.19 -5.36 4.08
CA LEU A 177 6.35 -6.29 5.17
C LEU A 177 5.51 -7.52 4.87
N LEU A 178 6.13 -8.69 4.75
CA LEU A 178 5.42 -9.91 4.40
C LEU A 178 5.05 -10.72 5.65
N HIS A 179 3.79 -11.14 5.70
CA HIS A 179 3.25 -11.94 6.78
C HIS A 179 2.40 -13.08 6.23
N TYR A 180 2.77 -14.30 6.55
CA TYR A 180 2.10 -15.49 6.08
C TYR A 180 1.92 -16.50 7.21
N THR A 181 0.67 -16.87 7.48
CA THR A 181 0.28 -17.87 8.49
C THR A 181 -0.57 -19.01 7.91
N GLY A 182 -0.62 -19.12 6.58
CA GLY A 182 -1.38 -20.13 5.86
C GLY A 182 -0.69 -21.50 5.83
N SER A 183 -1.44 -22.53 5.44
CA SER A 183 -0.95 -23.92 5.35
C SER A 183 -0.48 -24.34 3.95
N SER A 184 -0.59 -23.45 2.96
CA SER A 184 -0.11 -23.68 1.60
C SER A 184 1.42 -23.67 1.52
N ASN A 185 1.98 -24.47 0.63
CA ASN A 185 3.39 -24.40 0.25
C ASN A 185 3.60 -23.21 -0.69
N ILE A 186 4.49 -22.29 -0.32
CA ILE A 186 4.74 -21.07 -1.09
C ILE A 186 6.13 -21.14 -1.74
N ILE A 187 6.16 -20.94 -3.07
CA ILE A 187 7.38 -20.69 -3.83
C ILE A 187 7.38 -19.22 -4.22
N LEU A 188 8.28 -18.43 -3.67
CA LEU A 188 8.48 -17.03 -4.08
C LEU A 188 9.60 -16.96 -5.12
N GLN A 189 9.27 -16.58 -6.34
CA GLN A 189 10.19 -16.63 -7.48
C GLN A 189 10.40 -15.24 -8.09
N GLY A 190 11.64 -14.74 -8.03
CA GLY A 190 12.05 -13.52 -8.71
C GLY A 190 12.09 -13.66 -10.24
N PRO A 191 12.23 -12.54 -10.98
CA PRO A 191 12.24 -12.55 -12.43
C PRO A 191 13.47 -13.30 -12.96
N LYS A 192 13.32 -13.88 -14.15
CA LYS A 192 14.41 -14.59 -14.83
C LYS A 192 15.62 -13.67 -15.00
N GLY A 193 16.79 -14.17 -14.64
CA GLY A 193 18.05 -13.42 -14.77
C GLY A 193 18.32 -12.42 -13.64
N ASN A 194 17.49 -12.38 -12.59
CA ASN A 194 17.81 -11.67 -11.36
C ASN A 194 19.09 -12.26 -10.73
N ASN A 195 20.16 -11.47 -10.67
CA ASN A 195 21.39 -11.84 -10.01
C ASN A 195 21.50 -11.11 -8.66
N ARG A 196 21.04 -11.77 -7.60
CA ARG A 196 21.16 -11.30 -6.21
C ARG A 196 20.63 -9.88 -5.97
N GLY A 197 19.41 -9.59 -6.42
CA GLY A 197 18.71 -8.34 -6.09
C GLY A 197 19.08 -7.17 -6.98
N ASP A 198 19.64 -7.42 -8.16
CA ASP A 198 19.95 -6.38 -9.15
C ASP A 198 18.69 -5.73 -9.74
N ASN A 199 17.59 -6.47 -9.81
CA ASN A 199 16.35 -5.99 -10.43
C ASN A 199 15.06 -6.34 -9.67
N CYS A 200 15.14 -7.08 -8.56
CA CYS A 200 13.99 -7.44 -7.74
C CYS A 200 14.40 -7.42 -6.27
N VAL A 201 13.93 -6.40 -5.56
CA VAL A 201 14.21 -6.18 -4.14
C VAL A 201 12.89 -6.15 -3.39
N ILE A 202 12.84 -6.85 -2.27
CA ILE A 202 11.75 -6.78 -1.32
C ILE A 202 12.36 -6.20 -0.05
N GLU A 203 11.91 -5.01 0.35
CA GLU A 203 12.47 -4.32 1.49
C GLU A 203 11.40 -3.73 2.39
N TYR A 204 11.74 -3.68 3.67
CA TYR A 204 10.95 -2.98 4.68
C TYR A 204 11.85 -2.64 5.86
N ILE A 205 11.76 -1.41 6.34
CA ILE A 205 12.42 -1.00 7.57
C ILE A 205 11.65 -1.62 8.74
N ASN A 206 12.31 -2.55 9.43
CA ASN A 206 11.79 -3.11 10.66
C ASN A 206 12.95 -3.23 11.66
N CYS A 207 13.02 -2.31 12.61
CA CYS A 207 14.09 -2.22 13.60
C CYS A 207 13.52 -2.16 15.02
N ASN A 208 14.39 -2.26 16.03
CA ASN A 208 13.97 -2.25 17.43
C ASN A 208 13.27 -0.94 17.84
N ASP A 209 13.63 0.17 17.22
CA ASP A 209 13.05 1.48 17.52
C ASP A 209 11.63 1.64 16.96
N LEU A 210 11.31 0.92 15.88
CA LEU A 210 9.94 0.85 15.34
C LEU A 210 9.11 -0.23 16.04
N ASN A 211 9.67 -1.44 16.16
CA ASN A 211 9.03 -2.61 16.73
C ASN A 211 9.95 -3.26 17.78
N ALA A 212 9.73 -2.95 19.05
CA ALA A 212 10.50 -3.51 20.16
C ALA A 212 10.14 -4.98 20.43
N GLY A 213 11.09 -5.76 20.95
CA GLY A 213 10.87 -7.16 21.38
C GLY A 213 11.50 -8.19 20.45
N GLN A 214 10.87 -9.36 20.29
CA GLN A 214 11.34 -10.47 19.44
C GLN A 214 10.28 -11.02 18.47
N LYS A 215 9.00 -10.69 18.65
CA LYS A 215 7.91 -11.10 17.77
C LYS A 215 7.80 -10.09 16.62
N GLU A 216 7.50 -10.56 15.40
CA GLU A 216 7.20 -9.71 14.22
C GLU A 216 8.34 -8.74 13.80
N ARG A 217 9.58 -8.99 14.24
CA ARG A 217 10.80 -8.20 13.89
C ARG A 217 11.48 -8.59 12.59
N VAL A 218 10.85 -9.48 11.83
CA VAL A 218 11.37 -9.97 10.56
C VAL A 218 10.70 -9.19 9.43
N SER A 219 11.45 -8.87 8.37
CA SER A 219 10.84 -8.34 7.13
C SER A 219 9.90 -9.36 6.47
N PHE A 220 10.06 -10.65 6.83
CA PHE A 220 9.32 -11.80 6.34
C PHE A 220 8.91 -12.68 7.53
N TYR A 221 7.65 -12.66 7.93
CA TYR A 221 7.10 -13.55 8.93
C TYR A 221 6.36 -14.70 8.26
N PHE A 222 6.90 -15.92 8.38
CA PHE A 222 6.29 -17.13 7.85
C PHE A 222 6.07 -18.12 8.99
N LYS A 223 4.83 -18.58 9.13
CA LYS A 223 4.43 -19.59 10.11
C LYS A 223 3.52 -20.60 9.42
N GLY A 224 4.04 -21.79 9.17
CA GLY A 224 3.31 -22.94 8.62
C GLY A 224 3.55 -24.17 9.48
#